data_AF-A0A1G7ZC82-F1
#
_entry.id   AF-A0A1G7ZC82-F1
#
_cell.length_a   1.000
_cell.length_b   1.000
_cell.length_c   1.000
_cell.angle_alpha   90.00
_cell.angle_beta   90.00
_cell.angle_gamma   90.00
#
_symmetry.space_group_name_H-M   'P 1'
#
loop_
_entity.id
_entity.type
_entity.pdbx_description
1 polymer ?
#
loop_
_entity_poly.entity_id
_entity_poly.type
_entity_poly.pdbx_seq_one_letter_code
_entity_poly.pdbx_strand_id
1 'polypeptide(L)' 'MNEFRDNLLARIEQAEQAVREAGERQDAYAAEVHGADLANLRRLAAEHGVK' A
#
# COMPACT_ATOMS: atom_id res chain seq x y z
N MET A 1 3.57 -3.02 21.61
CA MET A 1 3.54 -2.75 20.15
C MET A 1 3.49 -4.08 19.43
N ASN A 2 2.66 -4.18 18.39
CA ASN A 2 2.69 -5.34 17.50
C ASN A 2 3.49 -4.89 16.27
N GLU A 3 4.79 -5.16 16.27
CA GLU A 3 5.74 -4.72 15.23
C GLU A 3 5.25 -5.08 13.82
N PHE A 4 4.62 -6.25 13.66
CA PHE A 4 4.00 -6.65 12.40
C PHE A 4 2.86 -5.71 11.98
N ARG A 5 1.97 -5.36 12.91
CA ARG A 5 0.86 -4.43 12.63
C ARG A 5 1.39 -3.06 12.22
N ASP A 6 2.33 -2.53 12.99
CA ASP A 6 2.85 -1.19 12.79
C ASP A 6 3.62 -1.10 11.46
N ASN A 7 4.41 -2.13 11.12
CA ASN A 7 5.08 -2.24 9.82
C ASN A 7 4.09 -2.35 8.66
N LEU A 8 3.04 -3.17 8.80
CA LEU A 8 2.05 -3.37 7.75
C LEU A 8 1.28 -2.08 7.46
N LEU A 9 0.88 -1.34 8.50
CA LEU A 9 0.23 -0.03 8.34
C LEU A 9 1.14 0.98 7.65
N ALA A 10 2.41 1.07 8.05
CA ALA A 10 3.38 1.96 7.41
C ALA A 10 3.57 1.64 5.92
N ARG A 11 3.63 0.35 5.56
CA ARG A 11 3.75 -0.07 4.16
C ARG A 11 2.50 0.26 3.34
N ILE A 12 1.32 0.13 3.93
CA ILE A 12 0.06 0.55 3.28
C ILE A 12 0.11 2.05 2.99
N GLU A 13 0.46 2.86 3.98
CA GLU A 13 0.57 4.32 3.83
C GLU A 13 1.56 4.71 2.73
N GLN A 14 2.73 4.06 2.70
CA GLN A 14 3.74 4.26 1.67
C GLN A 14 3.22 3.88 0.27
N ALA A 15 2.55 2.74 0.12
CA ALA A 15 2.00 2.31 -1.16
C ALA A 15 0.88 3.24 -1.64
N GLU A 16 0.02 3.74 -0.74
CA GLU A 16 -0.99 4.74 -1.05
C GLU A 16 -0.37 6.05 -1.56
N GLN A 17 0.69 6.52 -0.90
CA GLN A 17 1.41 7.70 -1.35
C GLN A 17 2.05 7.49 -2.72
N ALA A 18 2.67 6.33 -2.96
CA ALA A 18 3.28 6.00 -4.25
C ALA A 18 2.26 5.95 -5.40
N VAL A 19 1.05 5.42 -5.17
CA VAL A 19 -0.06 5.46 -6.14
C VAL A 19 -0.45 6.91 -6.46
N ARG A 20 -0.60 7.76 -5.43
CA ARG A 20 -0.94 9.17 -5.63
C ARG A 20 0.12 9.90 -6.46
N GLU A 21 1.39 9.77 -6.08
CA GLU A 21 2.51 10.41 -6.78
C GLU A 21 2.69 9.92 -8.21
N ALA A 22 2.40 8.63 -8.48
CA ALA A 22 2.40 8.11 -9.84
C ALA A 22 1.26 8.73 -10.67
N GLY A 23 0.06 8.88 -10.09
CA GLY A 23 -1.07 9.56 -10.70
C GLY A 23 -0.78 11.03 -11.01
N GLU A 24 -0.19 11.77 -10.08
CA GLU A 24 0.22 13.18 -10.25
C GLU A 24 1.25 13.35 -11.37
N ARG A 25 2.18 12.39 -11.50
CA ARG A 25 3.20 12.38 -12.57
C ARG A 25 2.68 11.84 -13.91
N GLN A 26 1.42 11.40 -13.97
CA GLN A 26 0.82 10.71 -15.12
C GLN A 26 1.63 9.46 -15.54
N ASP A 27 2.32 8.83 -14.59
CA ASP A 27 3.06 7.59 -14.79
C ASP A 27 2.11 6.41 -14.60
N ALA A 28 1.44 6.02 -15.69
CA ALA A 28 0.44 4.96 -15.67
C ALA A 28 1.00 3.60 -15.25
N TYR A 29 2.25 3.30 -15.63
CA TYR A 29 2.90 2.05 -15.27
C TYR A 29 3.22 2.00 -13.79
N ALA A 30 3.80 3.07 -13.23
CA ALA A 30 4.04 3.15 -11.79
C ALA A 30 2.74 3.10 -10.99
N ALA A 31 1.68 3.74 -11.47
CA ALA A 31 0.37 3.72 -10.83
C ALA A 31 -0.22 2.30 -10.78
N GLU A 32 -0.08 1.53 -11.86
CA GLU A 32 -0.50 0.12 -11.92
C GLU A 32 0.30 -0.74 -10.94
N VAL A 33 1.63 -0.63 -10.96
CA VAL A 33 2.52 -1.41 -10.09
C VAL A 33 2.26 -1.12 -8.61
N HIS A 34 2.21 0.15 -8.22
CA HIS A 34 1.93 0.53 -6.84
C HIS A 34 0.50 0.17 -6.42
N GLY A 35 -0.46 0.24 -7.35
CA GLY A 35 -1.84 -0.17 -7.11
C GLY A 35 -1.96 -1.66 -6.79
N ALA A 36 -1.22 -2.50 -7.52
CA ALA A 36 -1.16 -3.94 -7.26
C ALA A 36 -0.53 -4.26 -5.90
N ASP A 37 0.56 -3.58 -5.52
CA ASP A 37 1.18 -3.74 -4.20
C ASP A 37 0.25 -3.31 -3.07
N LEU A 38 -0.41 -2.16 -3.20
CA LEU A 38 -1.40 -1.67 -2.24
C LEU A 38 -2.57 -2.65 -2.07
N ALA A 39 -3.08 -3.23 -3.16
CA ALA A 39 -4.14 -4.24 -3.10
C ALA A 39 -3.68 -5.49 -2.32
N ASN A 40 -2.45 -5.94 -2.54
CA ASN A 40 -1.88 -7.07 -1.81
C ASN A 40 -1.71 -6.78 -0.31
N LEU A 41 -1.21 -5.59 0.04
CA LEU A 41 -1.03 -5.18 1.43
C LEU A 41 -2.37 -5.06 2.17
N ARG A 42 -3.41 -4.51 1.51
CA ARG A 42 -4.77 -4.43 2.07
C ARG A 42 -5.38 -5.82 2.27
N ARG A 43 -5.16 -6.75 1.34
CA ARG A 43 -5.59 -8.16 1.51
C ARG A 43 -4.89 -8.78 2.72
N LEU A 44 -3.58 -8.61 2.84
CA LEU A 44 -2.81 -9.13 3.97
C LEU A 44 -3.31 -8.55 5.31
N ALA A 45 -3.58 -7.24 5.35
CA ALA A 45 -4.14 -6.60 6.55
C ALA A 45 -5.49 -7.22 6.94
N ALA A 46 -6.38 -7.46 5.97
CA ALA A 46 -7.65 -8.11 6.22
C ALA A 46 -7.49 -9.55 6.75
N GLU A 47 -6.57 -10.34 6.17
CA GLU A 47 -6.27 -11.71 6.60
C GLU A 47 -5.76 -11.79 8.04
N HIS A 48 -5.03 -10.76 8.49
CA HIS A 48 -4.46 -10.69 9.83
C HIS A 48 -5.26 -9.81 10.81
N GLY A 49 -6.45 -9.33 10.42
CA GLY A 49 -7.31 -8.51 11.28
C GLY A 49 -6.75 -7.11 11.59
N VAL A 50 -5.84 -6.60 10.76
CA VAL A 50 -5.28 -5.26 10.86
C VAL A 50 -6.23 -4.27 10.17
N LYS A 51 -6.68 -3.27 10.92
CA LYS A 51 -7.53 -2.15 10.48
C LYS A 51 -6.91 -0.83 10.88
#